data_AF-A0A7K1JTM2-F1
#
_entry.id   AF-A0A7K1JTM2-F1
#
_cell.length_a   1.000
_cell.length_b   1.000
_cell.length_c   1.000
_cell.angle_alpha   90.00
_cell.angle_beta   90.00
_cell.angle_gamma   90.00
#
_symmetry.space_group_name_H-M   'P 1'
#
loop_
_entity.id
_entity.type
_entity.pdbx_description
1 polymer ?
#
loop_
_entity_poly.entity_id
_entity_poly.type
_entity_poly.pdbx_seq_one_letter_code
_entity_poly.pdbx_strand_id
1 'polypeptide(L)'
;MAEVGRGPAWARGPAGIALFAVLGVLFSAMALVLGASPINMVAYKAGYGDTVEVHVTESSMGHMYGNRSSVNKAGQGWVTDDRRTVYLYDVTAGETVSARTQLIAIGPRETVYRIGSRAANWDMAGLVGLILMGSVGAFFLSSSYLIWRRRRSVSPPDLSP
;
A
#
# COMPACT_ATOMS: atom_id res chain seq x y z
N MET A 1 -17.81 44.13 -1.21
CA MET A 1 -17.12 43.22 -2.14
C MET A 1 -16.01 42.54 -1.38
N ALA A 2 -16.14 41.25 -1.05
CA ALA A 2 -15.12 40.53 -0.32
C ALA A 2 -13.98 40.17 -1.28
N GLU A 3 -12.75 40.58 -0.96
CA GLU A 3 -11.55 40.06 -1.62
C GLU A 3 -11.52 38.55 -1.42
N VAL A 4 -11.78 37.80 -2.50
CA VAL A 4 -11.53 36.37 -2.55
C VAL A 4 -10.04 36.18 -2.33
N GLY A 5 -9.67 35.73 -1.13
CA GLY A 5 -8.30 35.63 -0.64
C GLY A 5 -7.39 34.99 -1.68
N ARG A 6 -6.44 35.78 -2.20
CA ARG A 6 -5.38 35.27 -3.07
C ARG A 6 -4.55 34.29 -2.24
N GLY A 7 -4.70 33.00 -2.52
CA GLY A 7 -3.94 31.95 -1.85
C GLY A 7 -2.42 32.20 -1.85
N PRO A 8 -1.66 31.51 -0.99
CA PRO A 8 -0.26 31.83 -0.71
C PRO A 8 0.59 31.93 -1.98
N ALA A 9 1.45 32.96 -2.05
CA ALA A 9 2.27 33.25 -3.23
C ALA A 9 3.20 32.09 -3.62
N TRP A 10 3.67 31.31 -2.64
CA TRP A 10 4.55 30.16 -2.84
C TRP A 10 3.89 29.01 -3.60
N ALA A 11 2.58 28.83 -3.46
CA ALA A 11 1.83 27.75 -4.12
C ALA A 11 1.58 28.03 -5.61
N ARG A 12 1.74 29.28 -6.05
CA ARG A 12 1.44 29.70 -7.43
C ARG A 12 2.64 29.59 -8.36
N GLY A 13 3.88 29.48 -7.83
CA GLY A 13 5.13 29.39 -8.60
C GLY A 13 5.38 28.01 -9.24
N PRO A 14 6.33 27.89 -10.20
CA PRO A 14 6.72 26.60 -10.77
C PRO A 14 7.21 25.61 -9.69
N ALA A 15 7.90 26.10 -8.66
CA ALA A 15 8.29 25.31 -7.50
C ALA A 15 7.09 24.75 -6.72
N GLY A 16 6.02 25.54 -6.55
CA GLY A 16 4.78 25.07 -5.90
C GLY A 16 4.09 23.97 -6.69
N ILE A 17 4.01 24.10 -8.02
CA ILE A 17 3.44 23.06 -8.90
C ILE A 17 4.26 21.77 -8.83
N ALA A 18 5.59 21.89 -8.90
CA ALA A 18 6.49 20.75 -8.82
C ALA A 18 6.36 20.03 -7.47
N LEU A 19 6.28 20.77 -6.35
CA LEU A 19 6.06 20.19 -5.03
C LEU A 19 4.76 19.39 -4.96
N PHE A 20 3.64 19.97 -5.44
CA PHE A 20 2.35 19.28 -5.45
C PHE A 20 2.39 18.04 -6.35
N ALA A 21 3.04 18.10 -7.50
CA ALA A 21 3.19 16.95 -8.38
C ALA A 21 4.01 15.83 -7.71
N VAL A 22 5.13 16.16 -7.08
CA VAL A 22 5.98 15.19 -6.36
C VAL A 22 5.21 14.54 -5.21
N LEU A 23 4.54 15.33 -4.37
CA LEU A 23 3.71 14.79 -3.30
C LEU A 23 2.60 13.88 -3.86
N GLY A 24 1.93 14.31 -4.92
CA GLY A 24 0.90 13.52 -5.59
C GLY A 24 1.41 12.15 -6.08
N VAL A 25 2.59 12.12 -6.70
CA VAL A 25 3.25 10.87 -7.13
C VAL A 25 3.61 9.99 -5.93
N LEU A 26 4.20 10.56 -4.87
CA LEU A 26 4.60 9.81 -3.68
C LEU A 26 3.40 9.17 -2.97
N PHE A 27 2.33 9.92 -2.77
CA PHE A 27 1.09 9.40 -2.15
C PHE A 27 0.42 8.34 -3.02
N SER A 28 0.43 8.52 -4.35
CA SER A 28 -0.11 7.53 -5.28
C SER A 28 0.72 6.23 -5.30
N ALA A 29 2.04 6.34 -5.26
CA ALA A 29 2.93 5.18 -5.17
C ALA A 29 2.71 4.41 -3.85
N MET A 30 2.60 5.13 -2.72
CA MET A 30 2.27 4.55 -1.43
C MET A 30 0.91 3.84 -1.46
N ALA A 31 -0.09 4.44 -2.13
CA ALA A 31 -1.41 3.84 -2.29
C ALA A 31 -1.34 2.50 -3.05
N LEU A 32 -0.55 2.43 -4.13
CA LEU A 32 -0.35 1.18 -4.89
C LEU A 32 0.31 0.09 -4.05
N VAL A 33 1.32 0.45 -3.25
CA VAL A 33 1.99 -0.45 -2.30
C VAL A 33 0.98 -1.04 -1.30
N LEU A 34 0.14 -0.18 -0.72
CA LEU A 34 -0.90 -0.60 0.22
C LEU A 34 -2.02 -1.41 -0.46
N GLY A 35 -2.28 -1.14 -1.73
CA GLY A 35 -3.25 -1.85 -2.56
C GLY A 35 -2.85 -3.29 -2.93
N ALA A 36 -1.58 -3.68 -2.79
CA ALA A 36 -1.17 -5.05 -3.09
C ALA A 36 -1.74 -6.08 -2.11
N SER A 37 -1.93 -5.73 -0.84
CA SER A 37 -2.54 -6.64 0.15
C SER A 37 -3.95 -7.08 -0.26
N PRO A 38 -4.92 -6.16 -0.49
CA PRO A 38 -6.26 -6.58 -0.90
C PRO A 38 -6.28 -7.30 -2.25
N ILE A 39 -5.37 -6.96 -3.18
CA ILE A 39 -5.24 -7.70 -4.46
C ILE A 39 -4.78 -9.14 -4.20
N ASN A 40 -3.75 -9.34 -3.37
CA ASN A 40 -3.26 -10.67 -3.01
C ASN A 40 -4.31 -11.50 -2.28
N MET A 41 -5.14 -10.89 -1.45
CA MET A 41 -6.26 -11.57 -0.80
C MET A 41 -7.31 -12.05 -1.80
N VAL A 42 -7.73 -11.17 -2.72
CA VAL A 42 -8.69 -11.55 -3.77
C VAL A 42 -8.10 -12.67 -4.62
N ALA A 43 -6.81 -12.57 -4.95
CA ALA A 43 -6.07 -13.62 -5.66
C ALA A 43 -6.10 -14.95 -4.89
N TYR A 44 -5.77 -14.94 -3.60
CA TYR A 44 -5.84 -16.10 -2.71
C TYR A 44 -7.25 -16.72 -2.70
N LYS A 45 -8.30 -15.91 -2.53
CA LYS A 45 -9.69 -16.38 -2.50
C LYS A 45 -10.16 -16.95 -3.83
N ALA A 46 -9.67 -16.41 -4.94
CA ALA A 46 -9.94 -16.92 -6.26
C ALA A 46 -9.06 -18.13 -6.63
N GLY A 47 -8.20 -18.59 -5.71
CA GLY A 47 -7.35 -19.77 -5.92
C GLY A 47 -6.13 -19.51 -6.82
N TYR A 48 -5.74 -18.24 -7.00
CA TYR A 48 -4.48 -17.88 -7.64
C TYR A 48 -3.29 -18.04 -6.68
N GLY A 49 -2.11 -18.23 -7.24
CA GLY A 49 -0.88 -18.53 -6.52
C GLY A 49 -0.64 -20.03 -6.39
N ASP A 50 0.64 -20.42 -6.36
CA ASP A 50 1.05 -21.82 -6.24
C ASP A 50 0.80 -22.31 -4.82
N THR A 51 0.26 -23.52 -4.72
CA THR A 51 0.13 -24.22 -3.44
C THR A 51 1.49 -24.79 -3.07
N VAL A 52 1.99 -24.43 -1.90
CA VAL A 52 3.27 -24.90 -1.36
C VAL A 52 3.06 -25.54 0.00
N GLU A 53 3.81 -26.60 0.28
CA GLU A 53 3.92 -27.15 1.63
C GLU A 53 5.01 -26.42 2.40
N VAL A 54 4.71 -26.10 3.66
CA VAL A 54 5.61 -25.36 4.53
C VAL A 54 5.76 -26.10 5.84
N HIS A 55 7.01 -26.40 6.20
CA HIS A 55 7.37 -26.91 7.51
C HIS A 55 7.63 -25.76 8.47
N VAL A 56 6.84 -25.70 9.55
CA VAL A 56 6.89 -24.60 10.50
C VAL A 56 8.01 -24.84 11.51
N THR A 57 8.99 -23.94 11.55
CA THR A 57 10.13 -23.99 12.49
C THR A 57 9.88 -23.16 13.74
N GLU A 58 9.14 -22.06 13.63
CA GLU A 58 8.76 -21.22 14.77
C GLU A 58 7.25 -20.98 14.79
N SER A 59 6.62 -21.18 15.95
CA SER A 59 5.22 -20.85 16.15
C SER A 59 5.00 -19.34 16.01
N SER A 60 3.87 -18.96 15.41
CA SER A 60 3.41 -17.59 15.47
C SER A 60 2.88 -17.27 16.86
N MET A 61 3.11 -16.04 17.35
CA MET A 61 2.45 -15.55 18.57
C MET A 61 1.20 -14.78 18.17
N GLY A 62 0.04 -15.39 18.43
CA GLY A 62 -1.27 -14.79 18.18
C GLY A 62 -1.61 -13.67 19.18
N HIS A 63 -2.42 -12.71 18.72
CA HIS A 63 -3.11 -11.76 19.59
C HIS A 63 -4.02 -12.56 20.56
N MET A 64 -3.57 -12.78 21.80
CA MET A 64 -4.54 -12.89 22.89
C MET A 64 -5.24 -11.53 22.98
N TYR A 65 -6.56 -11.54 22.78
CA TYR A 65 -7.49 -10.41 22.68
C TYR A 65 -7.57 -9.50 23.94
N GLY A 66 -6.48 -9.33 24.69
CA GLY A 66 -6.48 -8.60 25.96
C GLY A 66 -5.20 -7.83 26.30
N ASN A 67 -4.12 -7.93 25.52
CA ASN A 67 -2.87 -7.26 25.88
C ASN A 67 -2.37 -6.34 24.76
N ARG A 68 -2.45 -5.02 24.98
CA ARG A 68 -2.06 -3.95 24.05
C ARG A 68 -0.56 -3.90 23.69
N SER A 69 0.23 -4.90 24.11
CA SER A 69 1.69 -4.93 23.93
C SER A 69 2.25 -6.21 23.31
N SER A 70 1.43 -7.20 22.94
CA SER A 70 1.96 -8.41 22.26
C SER A 70 2.22 -8.11 20.78
N VAL A 71 3.49 -7.83 20.47
CA VAL A 71 4.02 -7.76 19.12
C VAL A 71 3.56 -9.02 18.36
N ASN A 72 2.77 -8.86 17.30
CA ASN A 72 2.35 -9.95 16.40
C ASN A 72 3.62 -10.55 15.76
N LYS A 73 4.22 -11.55 16.39
CA LYS A 73 5.37 -12.26 15.81
C LYS A 73 4.83 -13.28 14.81
N ALA A 74 5.19 -13.11 13.54
CA ALA A 74 4.99 -14.16 12.54
C ALA A 74 5.76 -15.40 12.97
N GLY A 75 5.14 -16.56 12.81
CA GLY A 75 5.85 -17.82 12.78
C GLY A 75 6.74 -17.87 11.55
N GLN A 76 7.76 -18.72 11.62
CA GLN A 76 8.72 -18.92 10.55
C GLN A 76 8.62 -20.38 10.09
N GLY A 77 8.75 -20.60 8.80
CA GLY A 77 8.86 -21.93 8.23
C GLY A 77 9.72 -21.92 6.97
N TRP A 78 9.96 -23.10 6.43
CA TRP A 78 10.60 -23.27 5.14
C TRP A 78 9.69 -24.07 4.21
N VAL A 79 9.64 -23.66 2.95
CA VAL A 79 8.90 -24.37 1.91
C VAL A 79 9.61 -25.69 1.60
N THR A 80 8.86 -26.78 1.50
CA THR A 80 9.40 -28.14 1.34
C THR A 80 10.22 -28.27 0.06
N ASP A 81 9.77 -27.65 -1.04
CA ASP A 81 10.35 -27.84 -2.37
C ASP A 81 11.67 -27.08 -2.59
N ASP A 82 11.78 -25.85 -2.08
CA ASP A 82 12.91 -24.94 -2.39
C ASP A 82 13.66 -24.45 -1.14
N ARG A 83 13.24 -24.88 0.06
CA ARG A 83 13.78 -24.49 1.37
C ARG A 83 13.80 -22.98 1.62
N ARG A 84 13.04 -22.17 0.87
CA ARG A 84 12.98 -20.73 1.11
C ARG A 84 12.29 -20.46 2.44
N THR A 85 12.81 -19.49 3.17
CA THR A 85 12.20 -19.07 4.43
C THR A 85 10.96 -18.23 4.16
N VAL A 86 9.85 -18.61 4.78
CA VAL A 86 8.57 -17.92 4.67
C VAL A 86 8.03 -17.60 6.06
N TYR A 87 7.32 -16.48 6.13
CA TYR A 87 6.65 -16.06 7.36
C TYR A 87 5.17 -16.40 7.28
N LEU A 88 4.68 -17.09 8.32
CA LEU A 88 3.29 -17.52 8.42
C LEU A 88 2.71 -17.05 9.75
N TYR A 89 1.40 -16.85 9.79
CA TYR A 89 0.69 -16.52 11.02
C TYR A 89 -0.32 -17.61 11.33
N ASP A 90 -0.61 -17.77 12.62
CA ASP A 90 -1.44 -18.85 13.16
C ASP A 90 -0.87 -20.24 12.82
N VAL A 91 0.43 -20.38 13.08
CA VAL A 91 1.16 -21.62 12.90
C VAL A 91 1.83 -22.05 14.21
N THR A 92 1.97 -23.36 14.39
CA THR A 92 2.63 -24.01 15.52
C THR A 92 3.88 -24.72 15.03
N ALA A 93 5.02 -24.52 15.69
CA ALA A 93 6.26 -25.20 15.37
C ALA A 93 6.08 -26.73 15.31
N GLY A 94 6.66 -27.35 14.29
CA GLY A 94 6.61 -28.79 14.05
C GLY A 94 5.44 -29.25 13.17
N GLU A 95 4.47 -28.37 12.85
CA GLU A 95 3.41 -28.71 11.90
C GLU A 95 3.86 -28.51 10.43
N THR A 96 3.21 -29.22 9.51
CA THR A 96 3.35 -29.01 8.07
C THR A 96 2.03 -28.46 7.54
N VAL A 97 2.08 -27.35 6.81
CA VAL A 97 0.89 -26.64 6.34
C VAL A 97 0.93 -26.43 4.85
N SER A 98 -0.22 -26.59 4.21
CA SER A 98 -0.42 -26.13 2.84
C SER A 98 -0.75 -24.64 2.87
N ALA A 99 0.01 -23.84 2.13
CA ALA A 99 -0.16 -22.39 2.04
C ALA A 99 0.00 -21.94 0.58
N ARG A 100 -0.43 -20.71 0.26
CA ARG A 100 -0.34 -20.18 -1.12
C ARG A 100 0.53 -18.95 -1.21
N THR A 101 1.33 -18.90 -2.28
CA THR A 101 2.23 -17.77 -2.58
C THR A 101 1.44 -16.49 -2.89
N GLN A 102 2.08 -15.35 -2.64
CA GLN A 102 1.52 -14.05 -3.02
C GLN A 102 1.70 -13.82 -4.52
N LEU A 103 0.72 -13.18 -5.15
CA LEU A 103 0.81 -12.78 -6.56
C LEU A 103 1.72 -11.56 -6.74
N ILE A 104 1.64 -10.61 -5.80
CA ILE A 104 2.42 -9.38 -5.79
C ILE A 104 3.24 -9.35 -4.50
N ALA A 105 4.52 -9.69 -4.59
CA ALA A 105 5.45 -9.56 -3.46
C ALA A 105 5.86 -8.08 -3.30
N ILE A 106 5.47 -7.47 -2.18
CA ILE A 106 5.85 -6.10 -1.83
C ILE A 106 6.70 -6.11 -0.55
N GLY A 107 7.96 -5.72 -0.70
CA GLY A 107 8.93 -5.63 0.39
C GLY A 107 9.95 -6.77 0.41
N PRO A 108 10.92 -6.73 1.34
CA PRO A 108 12.03 -7.68 1.40
C PRO A 108 11.68 -9.04 2.02
N ARG A 109 10.44 -9.24 2.48
CA ARG A 109 10.00 -10.46 3.17
C ARG A 109 8.85 -11.10 2.40
N GLU A 110 9.11 -12.29 1.87
CA GLU A 110 8.08 -13.10 1.22
C GLU A 110 7.16 -13.67 2.31
N THR A 111 5.89 -13.29 2.26
CA THR A 111 4.88 -13.70 3.26
C THR A 111 3.90 -14.64 2.58
N VAL A 112 3.51 -15.74 3.25
CA VAL A 112 2.62 -16.75 2.66
C VAL A 112 1.34 -16.83 3.47
N TYR A 113 0.18 -16.89 2.80
CA TYR A 113 -1.13 -16.85 3.45
C TYR A 113 -1.68 -18.28 3.68
N ARG A 114 -2.06 -18.58 4.94
CA ARG A 114 -2.71 -19.84 5.36
C ARG A 114 -4.21 -19.68 5.65
N ILE A 115 -4.65 -18.53 6.18
CA ILE A 115 -6.04 -18.34 6.67
C ILE A 115 -6.63 -17.01 6.20
N GLY A 116 -7.80 -17.07 5.56
CA GLY A 116 -8.50 -15.91 4.98
C GLY A 116 -9.03 -14.88 5.98
N SER A 117 -9.13 -15.21 7.27
CA SER A 117 -9.64 -14.31 8.33
C SER A 117 -8.62 -13.25 8.77
N ARG A 118 -7.31 -13.52 8.66
CA ARG A 118 -6.26 -12.52 8.94
C ARG A 118 -5.81 -11.73 7.73
N ALA A 119 -6.05 -12.26 6.52
CA ALA A 119 -6.07 -11.43 5.32
C ALA A 119 -6.99 -10.23 5.59
N ALA A 120 -8.23 -10.46 6.06
CA ALA A 120 -9.20 -9.39 6.29
C ALA A 120 -8.73 -8.18 7.13
N ASN A 121 -7.93 -8.35 8.20
CA ASN A 121 -7.47 -7.21 9.03
C ASN A 121 -6.33 -6.42 8.38
N TRP A 122 -5.34 -7.08 7.80
CA TRP A 122 -4.27 -6.41 7.05
C TRP A 122 -4.80 -5.84 5.72
N ASP A 123 -5.80 -6.49 5.14
CA ASP A 123 -6.49 -6.03 3.94
C ASP A 123 -7.37 -4.82 4.21
N MET A 124 -8.02 -4.74 5.39
CA MET A 124 -8.73 -3.53 5.77
C MET A 124 -7.76 -2.37 5.98
N ALA A 125 -6.61 -2.59 6.62
CA ALA A 125 -5.58 -1.56 6.75
C ALA A 125 -5.01 -1.14 5.38
N GLY A 126 -4.73 -2.11 4.49
CA GLY A 126 -4.26 -1.86 3.13
C GLY A 126 -5.30 -1.15 2.27
N LEU A 127 -6.58 -1.50 2.38
CA LEU A 127 -7.68 -0.89 1.64
C LEU A 127 -8.01 0.51 2.15
N VAL A 128 -8.03 0.73 3.46
CA VAL A 128 -8.16 2.06 4.06
C VAL A 128 -6.95 2.92 3.65
N GLY A 129 -5.74 2.36 3.71
CA GLY A 129 -4.52 3.02 3.27
C GLY A 129 -4.55 3.39 1.79
N LEU A 130 -4.97 2.47 0.92
CA LEU A 130 -5.15 2.69 -0.52
C LEU A 130 -6.14 3.82 -0.79
N ILE A 131 -7.31 3.82 -0.13
CA ILE A 131 -8.33 4.86 -0.32
C ILE A 131 -7.81 6.21 0.17
N LEU A 132 -7.25 6.28 1.38
CA LEU A 132 -6.76 7.53 1.96
C LEU A 132 -5.59 8.10 1.16
N MET A 133 -4.54 7.30 0.93
CA MET A 133 -3.35 7.75 0.21
C MET A 133 -3.66 8.01 -1.27
N GLY A 134 -4.49 7.18 -1.90
CA GLY A 134 -4.93 7.37 -3.28
C GLY A 134 -5.74 8.65 -3.46
N SER A 135 -6.66 8.95 -2.53
CA SER A 135 -7.46 10.18 -2.56
C SER A 135 -6.59 11.42 -2.37
N VAL A 136 -5.64 11.37 -1.43
CA VAL A 136 -4.69 12.46 -1.19
C VAL A 136 -3.77 12.66 -2.41
N GLY A 137 -3.24 11.57 -2.98
CA GLY A 137 -2.42 11.61 -4.19
C GLY A 137 -3.17 12.20 -5.38
N ALA A 138 -4.40 11.75 -5.62
CA ALA A 138 -5.27 12.27 -6.67
C ALA A 138 -5.57 13.76 -6.48
N PHE A 139 -5.80 14.21 -5.24
CA PHE A 139 -6.00 15.62 -4.93
C PHE A 139 -4.78 16.47 -5.29
N PHE A 140 -3.57 16.04 -4.88
CA PHE A 140 -2.33 16.77 -5.18
C PHE A 140 -2.04 16.82 -6.68
N LEU A 141 -2.19 15.69 -7.39
CA LEU A 141 -2.00 15.63 -8.83
C LEU A 141 -3.01 16.52 -9.57
N SER A 142 -4.31 16.40 -9.24
CA SER A 142 -5.36 17.22 -9.84
C SER A 142 -5.13 18.70 -9.60
N SER A 143 -4.70 19.08 -8.39
CA SER A 143 -4.39 20.46 -8.05
C SER A 143 -3.20 20.99 -8.85
N SER A 144 -2.11 20.21 -8.94
CA SER A 144 -0.93 20.58 -9.74
C SER A 144 -1.30 20.78 -11.23
N TYR A 145 -2.13 19.88 -11.77
CA TYR A 145 -2.61 19.93 -13.15
C TYR A 145 -3.49 21.16 -13.40
N LEU A 146 -4.42 21.47 -12.49
CA LEU A 146 -5.29 22.64 -12.62
C LEU A 146 -4.51 23.95 -12.56
N ILE A 147 -3.52 24.06 -11.66
CA ILE A 147 -2.66 25.26 -11.56
C ILE A 147 -1.83 25.42 -12.83
N TRP A 148 -1.25 24.34 -13.34
CA TRP A 148 -0.50 24.34 -14.59
C TRP A 148 -1.36 24.72 -15.79
N ARG A 149 -2.57 24.15 -15.91
CA ARG A 149 -3.50 24.44 -16.99
C ARG A 149 -3.91 25.92 -17.00
N ARG A 150 -4.21 26.49 -15.82
CA ARG A 150 -4.55 27.91 -15.69
C ARG A 150 -3.42 28.84 -16.12
N ARG A 151 -2.16 28.46 -15.90
CA ARG A 151 -1.00 29.24 -16.38
C ARG A 151 -0.89 29.23 -17.90
N ARG A 152 -1.17 28.10 -18.56
CA ARG A 152 -1.13 28.02 -20.02
C ARG A 152 -2.24 28.78 -20.72
N SER A 153 -3.40 28.94 -20.08
CA SER A 153 -4.54 29.67 -20.65
C SER A 153 -4.40 31.19 -20.61
N VAL A 154 -3.42 31.73 -19.89
CA VAL A 154 -3.09 33.16 -19.96
C VAL A 154 -2.16 33.33 -21.16
N SER A 155 -2.74 33.66 -22.31
CA SER A 155 -1.96 34.07 -23.48
C SER A 155 -1.03 35.22 -23.07
N PRO A 156 0.23 35.26 -23.55
CA PRO A 156 1.05 36.44 -23.37
C PRO A 156 0.27 37.67 -23.88
N PRO A 157 0.32 38.82 -23.19
CA PRO A 157 -0.31 40.02 -23.70
C PRO A 157 0.23 40.27 -25.11
N ASP A 158 -0.65 40.52 -26.07
CA ASP A 158 -0.29 40.88 -27.43
C ASP A 158 0.70 42.04 -27.35
N LEU A 159 1.99 41.73 -27.59
CA LEU A 159 3.03 42.72 -27.82
C LEU A 159 2.80 43.26 -29.23
N SER A 160 1.72 44.01 -29.41
CA SER A 160 1.54 44.84 -30.59
C SER A 160 2.45 46.07 -30.45
N PRO A 161 3.36 46.31 -31.41
CA PRO A 161 4.26 47.45 -31.39
C PRO A 161 3.54 48.79 -31.59
#